data_AF-A0A9E5DZU5-F1
#
_entry.id   AF-A0A9E5DZU5-F1
#
_cell.length_a   1.000
_cell.length_b   1.000
_cell.length_c   1.000
_cell.angle_alpha   90.00
_cell.angle_beta   90.00
_cell.angle_gamma   90.00
#
_symmetry.space_group_name_H-M   'P 1'
#
loop_
_entity.id
_entity.type
_entity.pdbx_description
1 polymer ?
#
loop_
_entity_poly.entity_id
_entity_poly.type
_entity_poly.pdbx_seq_one_letter_code
_entity_poly.pdbx_strand_id
1 'polypeptide(L)'
;MNAQNDDLDFSLAITGWKVLCLEAHTNQSRAELVWQPTQDLLNEMALNATLPITCFAGKYYMFPDDSDGAVVNLFFLGVNRKVAYLGTMFDATAYRLDKILEISRLSLINPSLAQRLGETNSETIVRDAHFCKIPVSTDLDDLATATLAVRRYLTVRAPKLASYDINWLPHQEGIRLESHIRTEAEKVATRPSFRDRLLATAQDELETLV
;
A
#
# COMPACT_ATOMS: atom_id res chain seq x y z
N MET A 1 -4.19 2.03 -30.57
CA MET A 1 -5.23 1.46 -29.69
C MET A 1 -4.56 0.42 -28.81
N ASN A 2 -4.34 0.73 -27.53
CA ASN A 2 -3.64 -0.14 -26.56
C ASN A 2 -4.58 -1.21 -26.02
N ALA A 3 -4.45 -2.43 -26.54
CA ALA A 3 -5.22 -3.62 -26.12
C ALA A 3 -4.76 -4.22 -24.77
N GLN A 4 -3.96 -3.52 -23.97
CA GLN A 4 -3.40 -4.05 -22.71
C GLN A 4 -4.29 -3.83 -21.47
N ASN A 5 -5.29 -2.94 -21.53
CA ASN A 5 -6.09 -2.58 -20.35
C ASN A 5 -7.34 -3.44 -20.12
N ASP A 6 -7.93 -4.04 -21.15
CA ASP A 6 -9.24 -4.72 -21.03
C ASP A 6 -9.17 -6.13 -20.43
N ASP A 7 -7.99 -6.57 -20.00
CA ASP A 7 -7.72 -7.97 -19.64
C ASP A 7 -6.94 -8.08 -18.31
N LEU A 8 -6.89 -7.01 -17.52
CA LEU A 8 -6.36 -7.03 -16.15
C LEU A 8 -7.52 -7.18 -15.15
N ASP A 9 -7.37 -8.07 -14.16
CA ASP A 9 -8.32 -8.24 -13.06
C ASP A 9 -7.93 -7.31 -11.90
N PHE A 10 -8.66 -6.19 -11.78
CA PHE A 10 -8.45 -5.20 -10.71
C PHE A 10 -9.22 -5.49 -9.42
N SER A 11 -9.97 -6.58 -9.32
CA SER A 11 -10.88 -6.83 -8.20
C SER A 11 -10.20 -6.73 -6.83
N LEU A 12 -8.99 -7.29 -6.70
CA LEU A 12 -8.21 -7.26 -5.46
C LEU A 12 -7.67 -5.85 -5.15
N ALA A 13 -7.13 -5.14 -6.14
CA ALA A 13 -6.67 -3.76 -5.97
C ALA A 13 -7.81 -2.79 -5.63
N ILE A 14 -8.98 -2.95 -6.27
CA ILE A 14 -10.20 -2.19 -5.98
C ILE A 14 -10.67 -2.47 -4.55
N THR A 15 -10.65 -3.74 -4.12
CA THR A 15 -10.99 -4.11 -2.73
C THR A 15 -9.99 -3.51 -1.75
N GLY A 16 -8.69 -3.57 -2.04
CA GLY A 16 -7.65 -2.93 -1.25
C GLY A 16 -7.89 -1.42 -1.09
N TRP A 17 -8.11 -0.71 -2.19
CA TRP A 17 -8.40 0.72 -2.15
C TRP A 17 -9.66 1.02 -1.34
N LYS A 18 -10.73 0.28 -1.56
CA LYS A 18 -12.00 0.45 -0.86
C LYS A 18 -11.84 0.26 0.66
N VAL A 19 -11.28 -0.88 1.07
CA VAL A 19 -11.16 -1.30 2.47
C VAL A 19 -10.17 -0.42 3.24
N LEU A 20 -9.05 -0.05 2.61
CA LEU A 20 -8.00 0.72 3.27
C LEU A 20 -8.23 2.24 3.22
N CYS A 21 -8.95 2.74 2.22
CA CYS A 21 -9.02 4.19 1.96
C CYS A 21 -10.41 4.81 2.17
N LEU A 22 -11.48 4.05 1.91
CA LEU A 22 -12.83 4.61 1.79
C LEU A 22 -13.77 4.14 2.91
N GLU A 23 -13.58 2.91 3.39
CA GLU A 23 -14.44 2.25 4.37
C GLU A 23 -13.79 2.23 5.77
N ALA A 24 -14.59 1.96 6.81
CA ALA A 24 -14.10 1.73 8.16
C ALA A 24 -14.09 0.22 8.43
N HIS A 25 -12.91 -0.36 8.60
CA HIS A 25 -12.69 -1.78 8.84
C HIS A 25 -11.72 -1.96 10.01
N THR A 26 -11.83 -3.06 10.74
CA THR A 26 -10.85 -3.43 11.77
C THR A 26 -9.57 -4.00 11.15
N ASN A 27 -8.50 -4.10 11.94
CA ASN A 27 -7.24 -4.77 11.61
C ASN A 27 -7.51 -6.19 11.10
N GLN A 28 -8.34 -6.95 11.81
CA GLN A 28 -8.75 -8.28 11.35
C GLN A 28 -9.41 -8.25 9.97
N SER A 29 -10.38 -7.36 9.74
CA SER A 29 -11.04 -7.26 8.42
C SER A 29 -10.08 -6.81 7.32
N ARG A 30 -9.15 -5.89 7.59
CA ARG A 30 -8.10 -5.50 6.64
C ARG A 30 -7.18 -6.69 6.31
N ALA A 31 -6.84 -7.51 7.31
CA ALA A 31 -6.06 -8.73 7.12
C ALA A 31 -6.77 -9.73 6.20
N GLU A 32 -8.05 -10.02 6.47
CA GLU A 32 -8.84 -11.01 5.74
C GLU A 32 -9.17 -10.57 4.31
N LEU A 33 -9.51 -9.30 4.10
CA LEU A 33 -9.99 -8.79 2.82
C LEU A 33 -8.87 -8.36 1.88
N VAL A 34 -7.71 -7.98 2.41
CA VAL A 34 -6.63 -7.38 1.61
C VAL A 34 -5.32 -8.12 1.80
N TRP A 35 -4.80 -8.23 3.02
CA TRP A 35 -3.42 -8.72 3.20
C TRP A 35 -3.29 -10.22 2.93
N GLN A 36 -4.25 -11.04 3.38
CA GLN A 36 -4.22 -12.48 3.15
C GLN A 36 -4.41 -12.81 1.67
N PRO A 37 -5.40 -12.25 0.93
CA PRO A 37 -5.51 -12.47 -0.51
C PRO A 37 -4.28 -11.99 -1.30
N THR A 38 -3.65 -10.89 -0.88
CA THR A 38 -2.39 -10.41 -1.48
C THR A 38 -1.24 -11.38 -1.22
N GLN A 39 -1.16 -11.93 -0.01
CA GLN A 39 -0.16 -12.94 0.36
C GLN A 39 -0.38 -14.25 -0.40
N ASP A 40 -1.63 -14.68 -0.58
CA ASP A 40 -1.98 -15.88 -1.35
C ASP A 40 -1.56 -15.72 -2.82
N LEU A 41 -1.78 -14.53 -3.41
CA LEU A 41 -1.33 -14.24 -4.76
C LEU A 41 0.20 -14.27 -4.88
N LEU A 42 0.94 -13.73 -3.91
CA LEU A 42 2.40 -13.83 -3.87
C LEU A 42 2.88 -15.28 -3.71
N ASN A 43 2.19 -16.09 -2.91
CA ASN A 43 2.49 -17.51 -2.75
C ASN A 43 2.26 -18.28 -4.06
N GLU A 44 1.15 -18.01 -4.75
CA GLU A 44 0.83 -18.62 -6.05
C GLU A 44 1.87 -18.24 -7.11
N MET A 45 2.28 -16.97 -7.16
CA MET A 45 3.40 -16.54 -8.01
C MET A 45 4.67 -17.32 -7.68
N ALA A 46 5.04 -17.43 -6.41
CA ALA A 46 6.25 -18.11 -5.97
C ALA A 46 6.27 -19.63 -6.27
N LEU A 47 5.11 -20.26 -6.43
CA LEU A 47 4.98 -21.66 -6.83
C LEU A 47 5.14 -21.88 -8.33
N ASN A 48 4.77 -20.88 -9.14
CA ASN A 48 4.70 -20.98 -10.60
C ASN A 48 5.83 -20.23 -11.33
N ALA A 49 6.74 -19.57 -10.60
CA ALA A 49 7.58 -18.50 -11.15
C ALA A 49 8.65 -18.96 -12.17
N THR A 50 8.53 -18.47 -13.40
CA THR A 50 9.60 -18.39 -14.43
C THR A 50 9.73 -16.98 -15.04
N LEU A 51 9.03 -15.96 -14.51
CA LEU A 51 8.93 -14.64 -15.14
C LEU A 51 9.24 -13.49 -14.16
N PRO A 52 9.76 -12.35 -14.66
CA PRO A 52 9.98 -11.15 -13.87
C PRO A 52 8.69 -10.62 -13.23
N ILE A 53 8.81 -9.98 -12.07
CA ILE A 53 7.71 -9.35 -11.34
C ILE A 53 7.41 -8.01 -12.00
N THR A 54 6.18 -7.80 -12.43
CA THR A 54 5.78 -6.50 -13.00
C THR A 54 5.09 -5.65 -11.94
N CYS A 55 5.58 -4.44 -11.72
CA CYS A 55 5.08 -3.46 -10.76
C CYS A 55 4.68 -2.17 -11.44
N PHE A 56 3.83 -1.38 -10.78
CA PHE A 56 3.58 0.00 -11.15
C PHE A 56 3.36 0.87 -9.91
N ALA A 57 3.73 2.14 -10.05
CA ALA A 57 3.56 3.16 -9.04
C ALA A 57 2.38 4.06 -9.43
N GLY A 58 1.53 4.39 -8.45
CA GLY A 58 0.48 5.39 -8.59
C GLY A 58 1.03 6.81 -8.65
N LYS A 59 0.13 7.78 -8.50
CA LYS A 59 0.47 9.18 -8.35
C LYS A 59 1.17 9.43 -7.01
N TYR A 60 2.12 10.35 -6.99
CA TYR A 60 2.76 10.80 -5.76
C TYR A 60 1.90 11.86 -5.04
N TYR A 61 1.79 11.73 -3.72
CA TYR A 61 1.04 12.64 -2.84
C TYR A 61 1.95 13.21 -1.74
N MET A 62 1.59 14.37 -1.18
CA MET A 62 2.24 15.05 -0.06
C MET A 62 1.30 15.14 1.14
N PHE A 63 1.90 15.32 2.32
CA PHE A 63 1.17 15.62 3.55
C PHE A 63 0.60 17.05 3.52
N PRO A 64 -0.62 17.27 4.05
CA PRO A 64 -1.25 18.57 4.04
C PRO A 64 -0.56 19.64 4.89
N ASP A 65 0.18 19.22 5.93
CA ASP A 65 0.71 20.15 6.94
C ASP A 65 2.25 20.32 6.88
N ASP A 66 2.99 19.58 6.04
CA ASP A 66 4.46 19.71 5.90
C ASP A 66 4.94 19.40 4.47
N SER A 67 5.61 20.36 3.84
CA SER A 67 5.84 20.46 2.38
C SER A 67 6.95 19.60 1.78
N ASP A 68 7.56 18.69 2.51
CA ASP A 68 8.85 18.11 2.09
C ASP A 68 8.85 16.58 1.94
N GLY A 69 7.68 15.94 2.12
CA GLY A 69 7.55 14.48 2.03
C GLY A 69 6.51 14.01 1.01
N ALA A 70 6.93 13.16 0.08
CA ALA A 70 6.12 12.47 -0.91
C ALA A 70 5.82 11.01 -0.52
N VAL A 71 4.66 10.50 -0.95
CA VAL A 71 4.21 9.11 -0.76
C VAL A 71 3.65 8.56 -2.07
N VAL A 72 3.80 7.26 -2.30
CA VAL A 72 3.32 6.60 -3.52
C VAL A 72 2.79 5.20 -3.26
N ASN A 73 1.72 4.86 -3.96
CA ASN A 73 1.05 3.57 -3.86
C ASN A 73 1.68 2.61 -4.85
N LEU A 74 2.11 1.45 -4.35
CA LEU A 74 2.77 0.44 -5.17
C LEU A 74 1.84 -0.74 -5.40
N PHE A 75 1.81 -1.21 -6.64
CA PHE A 75 0.99 -2.32 -7.09
C PHE A 75 1.86 -3.32 -7.86
N PHE A 76 1.40 -4.57 -7.93
CA PHE A 76 2.02 -5.58 -8.77
C PHE A 76 0.99 -6.37 -9.58
N LEU A 77 1.44 -6.91 -10.70
CA LEU A 77 0.69 -7.82 -11.55
C LEU A 77 1.08 -9.26 -11.17
N GLY A 78 0.13 -9.99 -10.61
CA GLY A 78 0.26 -11.39 -10.25
C GLY A 78 -0.18 -12.34 -11.36
N VAL A 79 -0.28 -13.62 -11.00
CA VAL A 79 -0.83 -14.65 -11.88
C VAL A 79 -2.28 -14.34 -12.29
N ASN A 80 -2.72 -14.92 -13.40
CA ASN A 80 -4.06 -14.68 -13.95
C ASN A 80 -4.39 -13.20 -14.16
N ARG A 81 -3.35 -12.37 -14.37
CA ARG A 81 -3.47 -10.93 -14.64
C ARG A 81 -4.12 -10.14 -13.49
N LYS A 82 -4.10 -10.70 -12.28
CA LYS A 82 -4.61 -10.04 -11.08
C LYS A 82 -3.70 -8.91 -10.64
N VAL A 83 -4.29 -7.76 -10.37
CA VAL A 83 -3.59 -6.60 -9.84
C VAL A 83 -3.85 -6.52 -8.34
N ALA A 84 -2.77 -6.40 -7.57
CA ALA A 84 -2.85 -6.30 -6.12
C ALA A 84 -2.08 -5.08 -5.61
N TYR A 85 -2.59 -4.52 -4.53
CA TYR A 85 -1.95 -3.43 -3.80
C TYR A 85 -0.87 -4.00 -2.88
N LEU A 86 0.36 -3.53 -3.04
CA LEU A 86 1.52 -4.02 -2.28
C LEU A 86 1.71 -3.18 -0.99
N GLY A 87 1.38 -1.90 -1.06
CA GLY A 87 1.43 -0.97 0.05
C GLY A 87 1.85 0.43 -0.39
N THR A 88 2.00 1.33 0.57
CA THR A 88 2.48 2.70 0.37
C THR A 88 3.96 2.75 0.64
N MET A 89 4.72 3.34 -0.27
CA MET A 89 6.07 3.78 0.00
C MET A 89 6.07 5.26 0.36
N PHE A 90 6.79 5.60 1.43
CA PHE A 90 7.01 6.98 1.86
C PHE A 90 8.44 7.35 1.48
N ASP A 91 8.66 8.59 1.03
CA ASP A 91 10.02 9.09 0.98
C ASP A 91 10.59 9.25 2.40
N ALA A 92 11.90 9.49 2.52
CA ALA A 92 12.55 9.55 3.82
C ALA A 92 12.04 10.67 4.73
N THR A 93 11.57 11.78 4.16
CA THR A 93 11.05 12.91 4.91
C THR A 93 9.63 12.64 5.39
N ALA A 94 8.75 12.20 4.48
CA ALA A 94 7.39 11.76 4.72
C ALA A 94 7.34 10.64 5.77
N TYR A 95 8.18 9.63 5.60
CA TYR A 95 8.25 8.50 6.53
C TYR A 95 8.65 8.96 7.92
N ARG A 96 9.67 9.81 8.03
CA ARG A 96 10.14 10.32 9.33
C ARG A 96 9.05 11.10 10.04
N LEU A 97 8.28 11.93 9.33
CA LEU A 97 7.22 12.74 9.91
C LEU A 97 6.04 11.87 10.39
N ASP A 98 5.50 11.00 9.53
CA ASP A 98 4.41 10.08 9.87
C ASP A 98 4.79 9.16 11.03
N LYS A 99 6.00 8.60 10.96
CA LYS A 99 6.57 7.77 12.02
C LYS A 99 6.70 8.52 13.34
N ILE A 100 7.12 9.79 13.35
CA ILE A 100 7.21 10.58 14.59
C ILE A 100 5.81 10.79 15.20
N LEU A 101 4.81 11.11 14.37
CA LEU A 101 3.43 11.31 14.83
C LEU A 101 2.85 10.01 15.42
N GLU A 102 3.03 8.90 14.71
CA GLU A 102 2.52 7.60 15.15
C GLU A 102 3.28 7.07 16.38
N ILE A 103 4.60 7.26 16.46
CA ILE A 103 5.37 6.99 17.69
C ILE A 103 4.87 7.83 18.85
N SER A 104 4.59 9.12 18.63
CA SER A 104 4.10 10.01 19.69
C SER A 104 2.74 9.56 20.21
N ARG A 105 1.83 9.19 19.29
CA ARG A 105 0.51 8.62 19.63
C ARG A 105 0.65 7.29 20.38
N LEU A 106 1.43 6.36 19.83
CA LEU A 106 1.65 5.03 20.40
C LEU A 106 2.44 5.09 21.72
N SER A 107 3.30 6.09 21.95
CA SER A 107 4.03 6.21 23.22
C SER A 107 3.08 6.44 24.40
N LEU A 108 1.88 6.95 24.15
CA LEU A 108 0.85 7.14 25.17
C LEU A 108 -0.05 5.90 25.34
N ILE A 109 -0.18 5.07 24.30
CA ILE A 109 -1.17 3.99 24.23
C ILE A 109 -0.51 2.60 24.32
N ASN A 110 0.55 2.38 23.55
CA ASN A 110 1.33 1.14 23.48
C ASN A 110 2.85 1.44 23.29
N PRO A 111 3.58 1.70 24.39
CA PRO A 111 4.99 2.10 24.34
C PRO A 111 5.91 1.08 23.67
N SER A 112 5.61 -0.22 23.80
CA SER A 112 6.40 -1.30 23.20
C SER A 112 6.27 -1.34 21.67
N LEU A 113 5.10 -1.01 21.13
CA LEU A 113 4.88 -0.88 19.70
C LEU A 113 5.52 0.41 19.18
N ALA A 114 5.45 1.51 19.95
CA ALA A 114 6.12 2.76 19.63
C ALA A 114 7.65 2.57 19.51
N GLN A 115 8.26 1.81 20.42
CA GLN A 115 9.69 1.50 20.38
C GLN A 115 10.07 0.70 19.13
N ARG A 116 9.32 -0.36 18.80
CA ARG A 116 9.55 -1.15 17.58
C ARG A 116 9.37 -0.33 16.30
N LEU A 117 8.36 0.53 16.26
CA LEU A 117 8.16 1.48 15.15
C LEU A 117 9.31 2.49 15.07
N GLY A 118 9.92 2.87 16.20
CA GLY A 118 11.14 3.66 16.29
C GLY A 118 12.34 3.10 15.53
N GLU A 119 12.39 1.79 15.31
CA GLU A 119 13.56 1.09 14.74
C GLU A 119 13.45 0.83 13.22
N THR A 120 12.30 1.12 12.59
CA THR A 120 12.04 0.87 11.16
C THR A 120 12.58 1.96 10.21
N ASN A 121 12.98 1.62 8.98
CA ASN A 121 13.61 2.57 8.05
C ASN A 121 12.63 3.18 7.03
N SER A 122 12.98 4.32 6.43
CA SER A 122 12.17 5.04 5.44
C SER A 122 11.81 4.29 4.18
N GLU A 123 12.61 3.30 3.81
CA GLU A 123 12.41 2.47 2.61
C GLU A 123 11.43 1.30 2.89
N THR A 124 10.49 1.49 3.82
CA THR A 124 9.53 0.46 4.23
C THR A 124 8.20 0.68 3.55
N ILE A 125 7.68 -0.37 2.93
CA ILE A 125 6.31 -0.37 2.43
C ILE A 125 5.37 -0.61 3.59
N VAL A 126 4.46 0.35 3.83
CA VAL A 126 3.45 0.27 4.87
C VAL A 126 2.12 -0.11 4.22
N ARG A 127 1.48 -1.18 4.72
CA ARG A 127 0.27 -1.72 4.10
C ARG A 127 -0.97 -0.85 4.34
N ASP A 128 -1.00 -0.06 5.42
CA ASP A 128 -2.20 0.66 5.88
C ASP A 128 -2.06 2.17 5.95
N ALA A 129 -0.86 2.71 5.70
CA ALA A 129 -0.64 4.14 5.86
C ALA A 129 -1.06 4.88 4.58
N HIS A 130 -2.31 5.33 4.55
CA HIS A 130 -2.83 6.25 3.52
C HIS A 130 -3.43 7.47 4.20
N PHE A 131 -2.58 8.47 4.51
CA PHE A 131 -3.02 9.68 5.21
C PHE A 131 -2.86 10.98 4.39
N CYS A 132 -2.56 10.92 3.09
CA CYS A 132 -2.20 12.12 2.30
C CYS A 132 -3.10 12.39 1.10
N LYS A 133 -3.41 13.68 0.86
CA LYS A 133 -4.37 14.13 -0.17
C LYS A 133 -3.87 15.29 -1.05
N ILE A 134 -2.64 15.78 -0.88
CA ILE A 134 -2.12 16.84 -1.76
C ILE A 134 -1.32 16.20 -2.90
N PRO A 135 -1.70 16.33 -4.17
CA PRO A 135 -0.90 15.82 -5.27
C PRO A 135 0.43 16.58 -5.39
N VAL A 136 1.55 15.87 -5.59
CA VAL A 136 2.84 16.49 -5.93
C VAL A 136 2.76 17.10 -7.33
N SER A 137 3.38 18.27 -7.54
CA SER A 137 3.38 18.99 -8.84
C SER A 137 4.43 18.50 -9.83
N THR A 138 5.43 17.76 -9.36
CA THR A 138 6.54 17.20 -10.14
C THR A 138 6.43 15.69 -10.28
N ASP A 139 6.76 15.18 -11.47
CA ASP A 139 6.99 13.76 -11.72
C ASP A 139 8.23 13.30 -10.92
N LEU A 140 8.03 12.88 -9.67
CA LEU A 140 9.04 12.13 -8.93
C LEU A 140 9.01 10.70 -9.49
N ASP A 141 10.09 10.24 -10.10
CA ASP A 141 10.21 8.88 -10.62
C ASP A 141 11.42 8.19 -10.00
N ASP A 142 11.37 7.95 -8.68
CA ASP A 142 12.43 7.24 -7.97
C ASP A 142 12.19 5.71 -7.99
N LEU A 143 12.33 5.14 -9.19
CA LEU A 143 12.20 3.69 -9.40
C LEU A 143 13.28 2.89 -8.66
N ALA A 144 14.44 3.49 -8.37
CA ALA A 144 15.51 2.81 -7.64
C ALA A 144 15.10 2.53 -6.19
N THR A 145 14.59 3.56 -5.50
CA THR A 145 14.07 3.42 -4.14
C THR A 145 12.83 2.51 -4.11
N ALA A 146 11.91 2.66 -5.07
CA ALA A 146 10.75 1.78 -5.20
C ALA A 146 11.14 0.31 -5.39
N THR A 147 12.14 0.03 -6.24
CA THR A 147 12.67 -1.31 -6.45
C THR A 147 13.26 -1.89 -5.18
N LEU A 148 14.07 -1.11 -4.45
CA LEU A 148 14.67 -1.55 -3.19
C LEU A 148 13.60 -1.86 -2.13
N ALA A 149 12.59 -1.00 -2.02
CA ALA A 149 11.47 -1.19 -1.09
C ALA A 149 10.70 -2.48 -1.43
N VAL A 150 10.35 -2.70 -2.70
CA VAL A 150 9.67 -3.93 -3.15
C VAL A 150 10.53 -5.16 -2.86
N ARG A 151 11.84 -5.11 -3.14
CA ARG A 151 12.75 -6.23 -2.82
C ARG A 151 12.73 -6.56 -1.34
N ARG A 152 12.87 -5.57 -0.45
CA ARG A 152 12.82 -5.79 1.00
C ARG A 152 11.49 -6.36 1.46
N TYR A 153 10.38 -5.85 0.92
CA TYR A 153 9.05 -6.39 1.20
C TYR A 153 8.97 -7.88 0.82
N LEU A 154 9.43 -8.23 -0.38
CA LEU A 154 9.45 -9.61 -0.86
C LEU A 154 10.41 -10.51 -0.06
N THR A 155 11.57 -10.01 0.39
CA THR A 155 12.50 -10.80 1.23
C THR A 155 11.83 -11.32 2.50
N VAL A 156 10.87 -10.56 3.05
CA VAL A 156 10.11 -10.97 4.24
C VAL A 156 8.87 -11.78 3.85
N ARG A 157 8.10 -11.33 2.87
CA ARG A 157 6.74 -11.84 2.58
C ARG A 157 6.70 -12.96 1.54
N ALA A 158 7.62 -12.96 0.59
CA ALA A 158 7.71 -13.98 -0.45
C ALA A 158 9.18 -14.17 -0.87
N PRO A 159 10.04 -14.76 -0.02
CA PRO A 159 11.49 -14.73 -0.20
C PRO A 159 11.96 -15.31 -1.55
N LYS A 160 11.24 -16.31 -2.07
CA LYS A 160 11.51 -16.90 -3.40
C LYS A 160 11.42 -15.87 -4.53
N LEU A 161 10.54 -14.88 -4.41
CA LEU A 161 10.34 -13.82 -5.39
C LEU A 161 11.36 -12.69 -5.25
N ALA A 162 12.06 -12.58 -4.12
CA ALA A 162 12.99 -11.47 -3.87
C ALA A 162 14.21 -11.46 -4.81
N SER A 163 14.56 -12.60 -5.39
CA SER A 163 15.66 -12.73 -6.36
C SER A 163 15.25 -12.46 -7.80
N TYR A 164 13.97 -12.27 -8.08
CA TYR A 164 13.47 -12.06 -9.43
C TYR A 164 13.63 -10.60 -9.86
N ASP A 165 13.78 -10.40 -11.17
CA ASP A 165 13.82 -9.06 -11.73
C ASP A 165 12.46 -8.36 -11.55
N ILE A 166 12.51 -7.07 -11.23
CA ILE A 166 11.33 -6.22 -11.07
C ILE A 166 11.28 -5.27 -12.27
N ASN A 167 10.23 -5.40 -13.07
CA ASN A 167 9.95 -4.55 -14.20
C ASN A 167 8.88 -3.52 -13.81
N TRP A 168 9.13 -2.25 -14.11
CA TRP A 168 8.16 -1.18 -13.86
C TRP A 168 7.41 -0.83 -15.13
N LEU A 169 6.08 -0.71 -15.02
CA LEU A 169 5.29 -0.05 -16.06
C LEU A 169 5.65 1.44 -16.11
N PRO A 170 5.51 2.10 -17.29
CA PRO A 170 5.73 3.54 -17.39
C PRO A 170 4.89 4.33 -16.38
N HIS A 171 5.47 5.38 -15.77
CA HIS A 171 4.82 6.13 -14.69
C HIS A 171 3.41 6.64 -15.06
N GLN A 172 3.25 7.18 -16.26
CA GLN A 172 1.94 7.66 -16.77
C GLN A 172 0.90 6.54 -16.89
N GLU A 173 1.35 5.31 -17.19
CA GLU A 173 0.47 4.15 -17.19
C GLU A 173 0.08 3.76 -15.76
N GLY A 174 1.04 3.76 -14.82
CA GLY A 174 0.77 3.52 -13.40
C GLY A 174 -0.25 4.49 -12.81
N ILE A 175 -0.14 5.80 -13.10
CA ILE A 175 -1.12 6.82 -12.69
C ILE A 175 -2.51 6.52 -13.28
N ARG A 176 -2.58 6.16 -14.58
CA ARG A 176 -3.85 5.85 -15.24
C ARG A 176 -4.52 4.63 -14.61
N LEU A 177 -3.75 3.59 -14.31
CA LEU A 177 -4.24 2.36 -13.68
C LEU A 177 -4.73 2.61 -12.25
N GLU A 178 -3.95 3.33 -11.43
CA GLU A 178 -4.38 3.73 -10.08
C GLU A 178 -5.67 4.58 -10.13
N SER A 179 -5.76 5.54 -11.07
CA SER A 179 -6.96 6.35 -11.23
C SER A 179 -8.20 5.52 -11.56
N HIS A 180 -8.03 4.46 -12.38
CA HIS A 180 -9.11 3.51 -12.65
C HIS A 180 -9.52 2.75 -11.39
N ILE A 181 -8.54 2.17 -10.67
CA ILE A 181 -8.77 1.45 -9.40
C ILE A 181 -9.53 2.33 -8.40
N ARG A 182 -9.09 3.57 -8.19
CA ARG A 182 -9.74 4.54 -7.29
C ARG A 182 -11.17 4.82 -7.72
N THR A 183 -11.39 5.11 -9.01
CA THR A 183 -12.71 5.45 -9.54
C THR A 183 -13.70 4.30 -9.36
N GLU A 184 -13.28 3.07 -9.63
CA GLU A 184 -14.14 1.91 -9.42
C GLU A 184 -14.38 1.63 -7.93
N ALA A 185 -13.36 1.76 -7.08
CA ALA A 185 -13.52 1.63 -5.64
C ALA A 185 -14.53 2.63 -5.06
N GLU A 186 -14.48 3.89 -5.51
CA GLU A 186 -15.43 4.94 -5.09
C GLU A 186 -16.88 4.63 -5.45
N LYS A 187 -17.14 3.92 -6.56
CA LYS A 187 -18.50 3.52 -6.97
C LYS A 187 -19.09 2.44 -6.08
N VAL A 188 -18.25 1.54 -5.57
CA VAL A 188 -18.69 0.36 -4.80
C VAL A 188 -18.45 0.48 -3.29
N ALA A 189 -17.80 1.56 -2.84
CA ALA A 189 -17.52 1.80 -1.44
C ALA A 189 -18.76 2.19 -0.63
N THR A 190 -18.84 1.66 0.59
CA THR A 190 -19.82 2.10 1.58
C THR A 190 -19.20 3.17 2.47
N ARG A 191 -19.61 4.43 2.31
CA ARG A 191 -19.05 5.52 3.11
C ARG A 191 -19.39 5.31 4.60
N PRO A 192 -18.39 5.19 5.49
CA PRO A 192 -18.63 4.90 6.89
C PRO A 192 -19.16 6.13 7.60
N SER A 193 -20.11 5.92 8.51
CA SER A 193 -20.56 6.95 9.44
C SER A 193 -19.45 7.27 10.46
N PHE A 194 -19.61 8.37 11.19
CA PHE A 194 -18.71 8.70 12.30
C PHE A 194 -18.65 7.59 13.35
N ARG A 195 -19.78 6.93 13.61
CA ARG A 195 -19.88 5.82 14.57
C ARG A 195 -19.09 4.60 14.09
N ASP A 196 -19.15 4.27 12.81
CA ASP A 196 -18.43 3.11 12.26
C ASP A 196 -16.91 3.30 12.41
N ARG A 197 -16.43 4.53 12.16
CA ARG A 197 -15.01 4.89 12.35
C ARG A 197 -14.58 4.75 13.82
N LEU A 198 -15.39 5.23 14.75
CA LEU A 198 -15.10 5.11 16.18
C LEU A 198 -15.04 3.66 16.64
N LEU A 199 -15.99 2.83 16.20
CA LEU A 199 -16.03 1.41 16.56
C LEU A 199 -14.82 0.66 16.02
N ALA A 200 -14.49 0.86 14.74
CA ALA A 200 -13.31 0.24 14.14
C ALA A 200 -12.02 0.63 14.86
N THR A 201 -11.87 1.91 15.22
CA THR A 201 -10.69 2.40 15.95
C THR A 201 -10.59 1.78 17.34
N ALA A 202 -11.70 1.76 18.11
CA ALA A 202 -11.71 1.17 19.45
C ALA A 202 -11.40 -0.33 19.43
N GLN A 203 -11.84 -1.04 18.38
CA GLN A 203 -11.59 -2.46 18.22
C GLN A 203 -10.14 -2.74 17.80
N ASP A 204 -9.55 -1.92 16.93
CA ASP A 204 -8.12 -1.99 16.59
C ASP A 204 -7.23 -1.77 17.82
N GLU A 205 -7.60 -0.85 18.71
CA GLU A 205 -6.90 -0.60 19.98
C GLU A 205 -6.97 -1.82 20.90
N LEU A 206 -8.11 -2.49 20.98
CA LEU A 206 -8.24 -3.73 21.75
C LEU A 206 -7.41 -4.87 21.16
N GLU A 207 -7.41 -5.03 19.84
CA GLU A 207 -6.64 -6.06 19.12
C GLU A 207 -5.12 -5.88 19.25
N THR A 208 -4.64 -4.65 19.49
CA THR A 208 -3.21 -4.35 19.65
C THR A 208 -2.70 -4.43 21.10
N LEU A 209 -3.61 -4.55 22.08
CA LEU A 209 -3.29 -4.71 23.50
C LEU A 209 -3.17 -6.20 23.93
N VAL A 210 -3.59 -7.12 23.08
CA VAL A 210 -3.46 -8.59 23.24
C VAL A 210 -2.19 -9.09 22.56
#